data_AF-A0AAV0A3N5-F1
#
_entry.id   AF-A0AAV0A3N5-F1
#
_cell.length_a   1.000
_cell.length_b   1.000
_cell.length_c   1.000
_cell.angle_alpha   90.00
_cell.angle_beta   90.00
_cell.angle_gamma   90.00
#
_symmetry.space_group_name_H-M   'P 1'
#
loop_
_entity.id
_entity.type
_entity.pdbx_description
1 polymer ?
#
loop_
_entity_poly.entity_id
_entity_poly.type
_entity_poly.pdbx_seq_one_letter_code
_entity_poly.pdbx_strand_id
1 'polypeptide(L)'
;MADPEKQGPAESLAEVEVMEGAPGSEDAATAKGGAAPTAEEPQAPAENAPKPKNDFIESLPNPVKCRVLELKKLQKHCDKIEANFNKEFQALEKKYNEIYKPLLAKIQELTGEMKGCP
;
A
#
# COMPACT_ATOMS: atom_id res chain seq x y z
N MET A 1 -2.16 -5.37 61.90
CA MET A 1 -0.84 -5.40 61.23
C MET A 1 -1.05 -6.05 59.86
N ALA A 2 -0.69 -5.32 58.80
CA ALA A 2 -0.46 -5.73 57.40
C ALA A 2 -1.66 -6.14 56.49
N ASP A 3 -2.04 -5.22 55.58
CA ASP A 3 -2.26 -5.47 54.14
C ASP A 3 -0.85 -5.76 53.50
N PRO A 4 -0.64 -6.36 52.29
CA PRO A 4 -1.35 -5.91 51.09
C PRO A 4 -1.49 -6.84 49.84
N GLU A 5 -2.16 -6.27 48.83
CA GLU A 5 -1.82 -6.27 47.39
C GLU A 5 -2.37 -7.31 46.39
N LYS A 6 -3.28 -6.79 45.55
CA LYS A 6 -3.30 -6.78 44.08
C LYS A 6 -2.79 -8.03 43.32
N GLN A 7 -3.73 -8.72 42.69
CA GLN A 7 -3.48 -9.66 41.61
C GLN A 7 -4.02 -9.09 40.30
N GLY A 8 -3.12 -8.63 39.43
CA GLY A 8 -3.42 -8.36 38.02
C GLY A 8 -3.15 -9.62 37.18
N PRO A 9 -3.92 -9.89 36.12
CA PRO A 9 -3.63 -11.00 35.22
C PRO A 9 -2.47 -10.66 34.28
N ALA A 10 -1.55 -11.61 34.16
CA ALA A 10 -0.37 -11.59 33.32
C ALA A 10 -0.71 -11.48 31.83
N GLU A 11 -0.21 -10.44 31.17
CA GLU A 11 -0.12 -10.39 29.72
C GLU A 11 1.05 -11.26 29.25
N SER A 12 0.74 -12.21 28.37
CA SER A 12 1.71 -13.04 27.68
C SER A 12 2.32 -12.22 26.55
N LEU A 13 3.60 -11.88 26.70
CA LEU A 13 4.44 -11.30 25.65
C LEU A 13 4.75 -12.40 24.64
N ALA A 14 4.05 -12.39 23.50
CA ALA A 14 4.44 -13.15 22.33
C ALA A 14 5.55 -12.39 21.57
N GLU A 15 6.61 -13.12 21.32
CA GLU A 15 7.91 -12.76 20.75
C GLU A 15 7.83 -11.89 19.48
N VAL A 16 8.58 -10.78 19.48
CA VAL A 16 8.93 -10.02 18.28
C VAL A 16 10.29 -10.58 17.81
N GLU A 17 10.28 -11.40 16.77
CA GLU A 17 11.50 -11.80 16.06
C GLU A 17 12.07 -10.57 15.34
N VAL A 18 13.20 -10.08 15.85
CA VAL A 18 14.03 -9.05 15.23
C VAL A 18 14.92 -9.75 14.20
N MET A 19 14.68 -9.48 12.91
CA MET A 19 15.59 -9.85 11.83
C MET A 19 16.84 -8.97 11.92
N GLU A 20 17.87 -9.49 12.60
CA GLU A 20 19.20 -8.89 12.74
C GLU A 20 19.92 -8.78 11.38
N GLY A 21 20.68 -7.70 11.25
CA GLY A 21 21.44 -7.36 10.05
C GLY A 21 22.63 -8.28 9.79
N ALA A 22 23.01 -8.35 8.52
CA ALA A 22 24.25 -8.97 8.09
C ALA A 22 25.43 -7.97 8.20
N PRO A 23 26.55 -8.32 8.83
CA PRO A 23 27.78 -7.55 8.70
C PRO A 23 28.74 -8.17 7.67
N GLY A 24 29.20 -7.33 6.74
CA GLY A 24 30.62 -7.03 6.62
C GLY A 24 31.51 -7.88 5.70
N SER A 25 31.76 -7.32 4.51
CA SER A 25 33.07 -7.15 3.85
C SER A 25 33.93 -8.37 3.47
N GLU A 26 34.06 -8.59 2.16
CA GLU A 26 35.36 -8.84 1.55
C GLU A 26 35.55 -7.95 0.32
N ASP A 27 36.72 -7.31 0.29
CA ASP A 27 37.18 -6.28 -0.63
C ASP A 27 37.69 -6.92 -1.93
N ALA A 28 37.20 -6.48 -3.09
CA ALA A 28 37.91 -6.65 -4.36
C ALA A 28 37.43 -5.60 -5.38
N ALA A 29 38.18 -4.50 -5.46
CA ALA A 29 38.10 -3.52 -6.54
C ALA A 29 38.37 -4.14 -7.93
N THR A 30 37.59 -3.77 -8.96
CA THR A 30 38.14 -3.10 -10.15
C THR A 30 37.07 -2.52 -11.10
N ALA A 31 37.23 -1.21 -11.36
CA ALA A 31 37.05 -0.45 -12.60
C ALA A 31 35.77 -0.55 -13.48
N LYS A 32 34.99 0.55 -13.42
CA LYS A 32 34.76 1.56 -14.48
C LYS A 32 34.05 1.13 -15.79
N GLY A 33 32.86 1.71 -16.02
CA GLY A 33 32.30 1.88 -17.36
C GLY A 33 30.84 2.32 -17.34
N GLY A 34 30.55 3.57 -17.69
CA GLY A 34 29.21 4.15 -17.64
C GLY A 34 28.32 3.77 -18.81
N ALA A 35 27.00 3.94 -18.62
CA ALA A 35 26.04 4.27 -19.67
C ALA A 35 24.81 4.92 -19.02
N ALA A 36 24.38 6.04 -19.61
CA ALA A 36 23.24 6.85 -19.21
C ALA A 36 21.91 6.07 -19.28
N PRO A 37 20.86 6.49 -18.55
CA PRO A 37 19.52 5.92 -18.73
C PRO A 37 18.98 6.37 -20.09
N THR A 38 18.66 5.42 -20.96
CA THR A 38 17.85 5.68 -22.14
C THR A 38 16.44 6.05 -21.68
N ALA A 39 16.07 7.32 -21.89
CA ALA A 39 14.69 7.76 -21.78
C ALA A 39 13.84 6.98 -22.79
N GLU A 40 12.92 6.16 -22.29
CA GLU A 40 11.90 5.51 -23.11
C GLU A 40 10.87 6.58 -23.51
N GLU A 41 10.88 6.92 -24.79
CA GLU A 41 9.89 7.79 -25.42
C GLU A 41 8.50 7.12 -25.37
N PRO A 42 7.41 7.83 -24.99
CA PRO A 42 6.09 7.23 -24.88
C PRO A 42 5.62 6.64 -26.21
N GLN A 43 5.51 5.31 -26.28
CA GLN A 43 5.01 4.63 -27.47
C GLN A 43 3.57 5.09 -27.78
N ALA A 44 3.37 5.58 -29.00
CA ALA A 44 2.06 5.90 -29.54
C ALA A 44 1.13 4.66 -29.47
N PRO A 45 -0.17 4.84 -29.19
CA PRO A 45 -1.09 3.71 -29.03
C PRO A 45 -1.16 2.88 -30.31
N ALA A 46 -0.90 1.57 -30.18
CA ALA A 46 -0.92 0.61 -31.28
C ALA A 46 -2.28 0.64 -32.01
N GLU A 47 -2.23 0.78 -33.34
CA GLU A 47 -3.37 0.83 -34.29
C GLU A 47 -4.17 -0.48 -34.38
N ASN A 48 -4.02 -1.41 -33.43
CA ASN A 48 -4.74 -2.68 -33.38
C ASN A 48 -5.40 -2.92 -32.01
N ALA A 49 -6.02 -1.87 -31.46
CA ALA A 49 -6.88 -2.00 -30.29
C ALA A 49 -8.06 -2.94 -30.64
N PRO A 50 -8.32 -4.00 -29.86
CA PRO A 50 -9.43 -4.91 -30.12
C PRO A 50 -10.76 -4.16 -30.16
N LYS A 51 -11.55 -4.41 -31.21
CA LYS A 51 -12.95 -3.98 -31.38
C LYS A 51 -13.78 -4.28 -30.12
N PRO A 52 -14.86 -3.51 -29.87
CA PRO A 52 -15.52 -3.43 -28.56
C PRO A 52 -15.85 -4.81 -27.99
N LYS A 53 -15.48 -4.99 -26.71
CA LYS A 53 -15.57 -6.24 -25.92
C LYS A 53 -16.95 -6.92 -25.88
N ASN A 54 -17.99 -6.30 -26.44
CA ASN A 54 -19.35 -6.85 -26.47
C ASN A 54 -19.50 -8.00 -27.47
N ASP A 55 -18.90 -7.88 -28.66
CA ASP A 55 -19.02 -8.90 -29.72
C ASP A 55 -18.48 -10.26 -29.25
N PHE A 56 -17.42 -10.24 -28.43
CA PHE A 56 -16.82 -11.44 -27.88
C PHE A 56 -17.77 -12.20 -26.94
N ILE A 57 -18.42 -11.51 -26.00
CA ILE A 57 -19.30 -12.16 -25.02
C ILE A 57 -20.54 -12.75 -25.70
N GLU A 58 -21.03 -12.08 -26.74
CA GLU A 58 -22.16 -12.54 -27.54
C GLU A 58 -21.83 -13.79 -28.37
N SER A 59 -20.57 -13.93 -28.83
CA SER A 59 -20.08 -15.10 -29.55
C SER A 59 -19.92 -16.37 -28.69
N LEU A 60 -19.96 -16.26 -27.36
CA LEU A 60 -19.72 -17.40 -26.47
C LEU A 60 -20.92 -18.37 -26.42
N PRO A 61 -20.67 -19.69 -26.27
CA PRO A 61 -21.71 -20.67 -25.98
C PRO A 61 -22.52 -20.31 -24.73
N ASN A 62 -23.82 -20.62 -24.74
CA ASN A 62 -24.76 -20.24 -23.68
C ASN A 62 -24.29 -20.56 -22.25
N PRO A 63 -23.75 -21.76 -21.94
CA PRO A 63 -23.29 -22.06 -20.58
C PRO A 63 -22.17 -21.12 -20.11
N VAL A 64 -21.29 -20.72 -21.03
CA VAL A 64 -20.18 -19.80 -20.73
C VAL A 64 -20.70 -18.38 -20.55
N LYS A 65 -21.60 -17.93 -21.44
CA LYS A 65 -22.25 -16.62 -21.36
C LYS A 65 -22.99 -16.43 -20.03
N CYS A 66 -23.73 -17.44 -19.57
CA CYS A 66 -24.42 -17.39 -18.27
C CYS A 66 -23.45 -17.18 -17.11
N ARG A 67 -22.36 -17.96 -17.04
CA ARG A 67 -21.34 -17.82 -15.99
C ARG A 67 -20.70 -16.44 -16.01
N VAL A 68 -20.37 -15.91 -17.19
CA VAL A 68 -19.79 -14.56 -17.33
C VAL A 68 -20.74 -13.48 -16.81
N LEU A 69 -22.04 -13.60 -17.08
CA LEU A 69 -23.03 -12.64 -16.58
C LEU A 69 -23.20 -12.72 -15.06
N GLU A 70 -23.17 -13.92 -14.49
CA GLU A 70 -23.19 -14.12 -13.03
C GLU A 70 -21.94 -13.55 -12.36
N LEU A 71 -20.75 -13.80 -12.92
CA LEU A 71 -19.50 -13.21 -12.45
C LEU A 71 -19.53 -11.68 -12.53
N LYS A 72 -20.10 -11.09 -13.59
CA LYS A 72 -20.29 -9.63 -13.67
C LYS A 72 -21.21 -9.10 -12.57
N LYS A 73 -22.24 -9.85 -12.17
CA LYS A 73 -23.09 -9.46 -11.04
C LYS A 73 -22.30 -9.51 -9.73
N LEU A 74 -21.54 -10.59 -9.51
CA LEU A 74 -20.68 -10.75 -8.33
C LEU A 74 -19.64 -9.63 -8.24
N GLN A 75 -19.00 -9.27 -9.34
CA GLN A 75 -18.02 -8.17 -9.37
C GLN A 75 -18.63 -6.86 -8.89
N LYS A 76 -19.86 -6.52 -9.29
CA LYS A 76 -20.56 -5.31 -8.80
C LYS A 76 -20.74 -5.32 -7.28
N HIS A 77 -20.93 -6.48 -6.67
CA HIS A 77 -20.99 -6.59 -5.22
C HIS A 77 -19.62 -6.35 -4.58
N CYS A 78 -18.54 -6.89 -5.16
CA CYS A 78 -17.16 -6.61 -4.75
C CYS A 78 -16.84 -5.12 -4.83
N ASP A 79 -17.15 -4.48 -5.97
CA ASP A 79 -16.90 -3.04 -6.20
C ASP A 79 -17.59 -2.17 -5.13
N LYS A 80 -18.79 -2.56 -4.69
CA LYS A 80 -19.52 -1.86 -3.63
C LYS A 80 -18.82 -1.96 -2.28
N ILE A 81 -18.28 -3.13 -1.95
CA ILE A 81 -17.53 -3.35 -0.71
C ILE A 81 -16.23 -2.54 -0.76
N GLU A 82 -15.52 -2.59 -1.88
CA GLU A 82 -14.27 -1.84 -2.08
C GLU A 82 -14.50 -0.32 -2.00
N ALA A 83 -15.59 0.18 -2.58
CA ALA A 83 -15.97 1.58 -2.47
C ALA A 83 -16.24 2.01 -1.01
N ASN A 84 -16.84 1.14 -0.19
CA ASN A 84 -17.05 1.43 1.23
C ASN A 84 -15.73 1.38 2.02
N PHE A 85 -14.90 0.36 1.77
CA PHE A 85 -13.57 0.25 2.35
C PHE A 85 -12.74 1.50 2.08
N ASN A 86 -12.69 1.96 0.83
CA ASN A 86 -11.93 3.16 0.46
C ASN A 86 -12.43 4.43 1.16
N LYS A 87 -13.75 4.57 1.37
CA LYS A 87 -14.31 5.69 2.13
C LYS A 87 -13.90 5.65 3.59
N GLU A 88 -14.00 4.49 4.22
CA GLU A 88 -13.61 4.29 5.63
C GLU A 88 -12.10 4.50 5.80
N PHE A 89 -11.30 3.99 4.87
CA PHE A 89 -9.86 4.17 4.83
C PHE A 89 -9.47 5.65 4.72
N GLN A 90 -10.08 6.41 3.79
CA GLN A 90 -9.83 7.85 3.65
C GLN A 90 -10.25 8.63 4.90
N ALA A 91 -11.38 8.28 5.52
CA ALA A 91 -11.81 8.90 6.77
C ALA A 91 -10.82 8.62 7.90
N LEU A 92 -10.28 7.39 7.97
CA LEU A 92 -9.27 6.98 8.94
C LEU A 92 -7.95 7.74 8.73
N GLU A 93 -7.47 7.80 7.49
CA GLU A 93 -6.27 8.54 7.11
C GLU A 93 -6.40 10.02 7.51
N LYS A 94 -7.53 10.64 7.19
CA LYS A 94 -7.81 12.03 7.58
C LYS A 94 -7.79 12.21 9.10
N LYS A 95 -8.47 11.33 9.84
CA LYS A 95 -8.53 11.39 11.32
C LYS A 95 -7.12 11.37 11.93
N TYR A 96 -6.27 10.45 11.50
CA TYR A 96 -4.93 10.35 12.07
C TYR A 96 -4.00 11.46 11.57
N ASN A 97 -4.12 11.91 10.32
CA ASN A 97 -3.39 13.07 9.84
C ASN A 97 -3.69 14.34 10.65
N GLU A 98 -4.94 14.55 11.05
CA GLU A 98 -5.33 15.68 11.90
C GLU A 98 -4.73 15.58 13.32
N ILE A 99 -4.65 14.37 13.88
CA ILE A 99 -4.03 14.12 15.19
C ILE A 99 -2.51 14.32 15.14
N TYR A 100 -1.86 13.81 14.10
CA TYR A 100 -0.40 13.87 13.98
C TYR A 100 0.12 15.24 13.58
N LYS A 101 -0.62 16.03 12.80
CA LYS A 101 -0.21 17.37 12.37
C LYS A 101 0.34 18.27 13.49
N PRO A 102 -0.40 18.54 14.59
CA PRO A 102 0.12 19.38 15.67
C PRO A 102 1.28 18.74 16.43
N LEU A 103 1.30 17.41 16.58
CA LEU A 103 2.39 16.71 17.25
C LEU A 103 3.70 16.84 16.46
N LEU A 104 3.63 16.64 15.13
CA LEU A 104 4.77 16.82 14.23
C LEU A 104 5.26 18.26 14.20
N ALA A 105 4.34 19.23 14.18
CA ALA A 105 4.70 20.65 14.29
C ALA A 105 5.44 20.94 15.60
N LYS A 106 5.01 20.35 16.73
CA LYS A 106 5.69 20.51 18.02
C LYS A 106 7.07 19.85 18.03
N ILE A 107 7.22 18.68 17.42
CA ILE A 107 8.52 18.02 17.26
C ILE A 107 9.45 18.92 16.44
N GLN A 108 9.00 19.47 15.33
CA GLN A 108 9.81 20.38 14.49
C GLN A 108 10.23 21.65 15.25
N GLU A 109 9.33 22.23 16.06
CA GLU A 109 9.65 23.37 16.93
C GLU A 109 10.74 23.02 17.95
N LEU A 110 10.63 21.86 18.61
CA LEU A 110 11.56 21.41 19.64
C LEU A 110 12.94 21.00 19.08
N THR A 111 12.97 20.36 17.92
CA THR A 111 14.22 19.97 17.24
C THR A 111 14.93 21.16 16.61
N GLY A 112 14.28 22.33 16.56
CA GLY A 112 14.87 23.55 16.00
C GLY A 112 14.98 23.52 14.47
N GLU A 113 14.22 22.64 13.81
CA GLU A 113 14.22 22.48 12.35
C GLU A 113 13.50 23.62 11.60
N MET A 114 12.99 24.63 12.32
CA MET A 114 12.63 25.90 11.70
C MET A 114 13.89 26.72 11.34
N LYS A 115 14.61 26.27 10.31
CA LYS A 115 15.45 27.15 9.49
C LYS A 115 15.34 26.75 8.01
N GLY A 116 14.41 27.42 7.34
CA GLY A 116 14.45 27.62 5.89
C GLY A 116 13.46 26.80 5.08
N CYS A 117 12.34 27.42 4.74
CA CYS A 117 11.85 27.35 3.37
C CYS A 117 11.74 28.80 2.85
N PRO A 118 12.33 29.11 1.68
CA PRO A 118 12.40 30.47 1.09
C PRO A 118 11.04 31.00 0.62
#